data_AF-A0A929NP14-F1
#
_entry.id   AF-A0A929NP14-F1
#
_cell.length_a   1.000
_cell.length_b   1.000
_cell.length_c   1.000
_cell.angle_alpha   90.00
_cell.angle_beta   90.00
_cell.angle_gamma   90.00
#
_symmetry.space_group_name_H-M   'P 1'
#
loop_
_entity.id
_entity.type
_entity.pdbx_description
1 polymer ?
#
loop_
_entity_poly.entity_id
_entity_poly.type
_entity_poly.pdbx_seq_one_letter_code
_entity_poly.pdbx_strand_id
1 'polypeptide(L)' 'MRHALVEAGSALKKGEVPVGAVVVYENKIIGRGHNQVEGLNDPTAHAEIIAIGAASTYLNSWRLSGASLY' A
#
# COMPACT_ATOMS: atom_id res chain seq x y z
N MET A 1 8.03 -5.20 -6.10
CA MET A 1 9.21 -4.52 -5.51
C MET A 1 9.49 -3.12 -6.07
N ARG A 2 9.87 -2.91 -7.36
CA ARG A 2 10.18 -1.54 -7.87
C ARG A 2 9.10 -0.50 -7.61
N HIS A 3 7.82 -0.85 -7.79
CA HIS A 3 6.71 0.05 -7.50
C HIS A 3 6.52 0.33 -6.00
N ALA A 4 6.81 -0.63 -5.11
CA ALA A 4 6.78 -0.42 -3.67
C ALA A 4 7.86 0.58 -3.23
N LEU A 5 9.06 0.53 -3.85
CA LEU A 5 10.11 1.53 -3.60
C LEU A 5 9.73 2.93 -4.07
N VAL A 6 8.92 3.07 -5.13
CA VAL A 6 8.37 4.37 -5.54
C VAL A 6 7.44 4.92 -4.46
N GLU A 7 6.57 4.09 -3.90
CA GLU A 7 5.70 4.46 -2.78
C GLU A 7 6.51 4.81 -1.51
N ALA A 8 7.55 4.05 -1.19
CA ALA A 8 8.45 4.37 -0.09
C ALA A 8 9.12 5.75 -0.28
N GLY A 9 9.49 6.09 -1.51
CA GLY A 9 9.99 7.43 -1.86
C GLY A 9 8.94 8.52 -1.67
N SER A 10 7.65 8.23 -1.88
CA SER A 10 6.55 9.15 -1.58
C SER A 10 6.39 9.40 -0.09
N ALA A 11 6.46 8.36 0.75
CA ALA A 11 6.51 8.51 2.21
C ALA A 11 7.70 9.38 2.65
N LEU A 12 8.90 9.10 2.14
CA LEU A 12 10.10 9.88 2.46
C LEU A 12 9.91 11.38 2.16
N LYS A 13 9.35 11.72 1.00
CA LYS A 13 9.07 13.11 0.61
C LYS A 13 8.08 13.81 1.53
N LYS A 14 7.23 13.04 2.22
CA LYS A 14 6.26 13.54 3.20
C LYS A 14 6.80 13.58 4.63
N GLY A 15 8.07 13.20 4.84
CA GLY A 15 8.67 13.14 6.18
C GLY A 15 8.25 11.92 6.99
N GLU A 16 7.66 10.92 6.34
CA GLU A 16 7.20 9.68 6.97
C GLU A 16 8.30 8.61 6.96
N VAL A 17 8.13 7.55 7.75
CA VAL A 17 8.97 6.35 7.65
C VAL A 17 8.90 5.81 6.22
N PRO A 18 10.02 5.62 5.50
CA PRO A 18 10.01 5.35 4.07
C PRO A 18 9.68 3.89 3.75
N VAL A 19 8.41 3.53 3.94
CA VAL A 19 7.84 2.21 3.61
C VAL A 19 6.76 2.39 2.57
N GLY A 20 6.79 1.51 1.57
CA GLY A 20 5.79 1.44 0.51
C GLY A 20 5.40 0.00 0.26
N ALA A 21 4.18 -0.21 -0.20
CA ALA A 21 3.62 -1.52 -0.48
C ALA A 21 2.73 -1.49 -1.73
N VAL A 22 2.69 -2.60 -2.45
CA VAL A 22 1.80 -2.80 -3.60
C VAL A 22 1.16 -4.18 -3.56
N VAL A 23 -0.13 -4.24 -3.90
CA VAL A 23 -0.86 -5.51 -4.09
C VAL A 23 -0.97 -5.81 -5.57
N VAL A 24 -0.52 -6.99 -5.97
CA VAL A 24 -0.57 -7.51 -7.34
C VAL A 24 -1.57 -8.65 -7.43
N TYR A 25 -2.49 -8.59 -8.38
CA TYR A 25 -3.45 -9.64 -8.69
C TYR A 25 -3.50 -9.81 -10.21
N GLU A 26 -3.40 -11.05 -10.71
CA GLU A 26 -3.37 -11.35 -12.16
C GLU A 26 -2.36 -10.48 -12.94
N ASN A 27 -1.12 -10.36 -12.43
CA ASN A 27 -0.04 -9.53 -12.98
C ASN A 27 -0.34 -8.02 -13.07
N LYS A 28 -1.40 -7.54 -12.39
CA LYS A 28 -1.77 -6.13 -12.34
C LYS A 28 -1.65 -5.60 -10.92
N ILE A 29 -1.09 -4.39 -10.76
CA ILE A 29 -1.13 -3.69 -9.47
C ILE A 29 -2.54 -3.16 -9.26
N ILE A 30 -3.20 -3.64 -8.21
CA ILE A 30 -4.59 -3.29 -7.85
C ILE A 30 -4.67 -2.48 -6.55
N GLY A 31 -3.57 -2.40 -5.79
CA GLY A 31 -3.48 -1.59 -4.58
C GLY A 31 -2.08 -1.02 -4.42
N ARG A 32 -1.99 0.20 -3.89
CA ARG A 32 -0.72 0.88 -3.57
C ARG A 32 -0.89 1.61 -2.25
N GLY A 33 0.17 1.67 -1.46
CA GLY A 33 0.20 2.41 -0.21
C GLY A 33 1.62 2.79 0.17
N HIS A 34 1.74 3.88 0.90
CA HIS A 34 2.94 4.31 1.60
C HIS A 34 2.58 4.73 3.01
N ASN A 35 3.55 4.67 3.92
CA ASN A 35 3.33 5.06 5.32
C ASN A 35 2.80 6.49 5.42
N GLN A 36 1.74 6.67 6.21
CA GLN A 36 1.08 7.95 6.45
C GLN A 36 0.67 8.11 7.92
N VAL A 37 1.37 7.41 8.84
CA VAL A 37 1.03 7.36 10.27
C VAL A 37 1.04 8.76 10.89
N GLU A 38 2.09 9.53 10.64
CA GLU A 38 2.24 10.87 11.24
C GLU A 38 1.26 11.87 10.61
N GLY A 39 1.13 11.86 9.29
CA GLY A 39 0.30 12.79 8.53
C GLY A 39 -1.21 12.58 8.76
N LEU A 40 -1.64 11.36 9.06
CA LEU A 40 -3.04 11.05 9.36
C LEU A 40 -3.35 10.95 10.86
N ASN A 41 -2.33 11.01 11.73
CA ASN A 41 -2.46 10.69 13.16
C ASN A 41 -3.17 9.34 13.38
N ASP A 42 -2.86 8.36 12.54
CA ASP A 42 -3.48 7.04 12.54
C ASP A 42 -2.38 5.98 12.68
N PRO A 43 -2.27 5.29 13.83
CA PRO A 43 -1.25 4.27 14.04
C PRO A 43 -1.38 3.06 13.11
N THR A 44 -2.49 2.93 12.37
CA THR A 44 -2.73 1.84 11.42
C THR A 44 -2.47 2.23 9.97
N ALA A 45 -2.15 3.51 9.68
CA ALA A 45 -1.89 4.03 8.33
C ALA A 45 -0.51 3.61 7.76
N HIS A 46 -0.17 2.35 7.98
CA HIS A 46 0.97 1.66 7.39
C HIS A 46 0.74 1.42 5.90
N ALA A 47 1.83 1.29 5.14
CA ALA A 47 1.79 1.10 3.70
C ALA A 47 0.97 -0.15 3.30
N GLU A 48 1.12 -1.24 4.05
CA GLU A 48 0.44 -2.52 3.81
C GLU A 48 -1.07 -2.39 3.99
N ILE A 49 -1.51 -1.73 5.07
CA ILE A 49 -2.93 -1.52 5.37
C ILE A 49 -3.59 -0.69 4.29
N ILE A 50 -2.94 0.38 3.86
CA ILE A 50 -3.43 1.25 2.79
C ILE A 50 -3.50 0.49 1.46
N ALA A 51 -2.47 -0.29 1.11
CA ALA A 51 -2.43 -1.07 -0.12
C ALA A 51 -3.50 -2.18 -0.14
N ILE A 52 -3.72 -2.86 1.00
CA ILE A 52 -4.78 -3.87 1.18
C ILE A 52 -6.16 -3.23 1.04
N GLY A 53 -6.38 -2.06 1.67
CA GLY A 53 -7.62 -1.30 1.54
C GLY A 53 -7.93 -0.96 0.08
N ALA A 54 -6.95 -0.39 -0.62
CA ALA A 54 -7.09 -0.06 -2.04
C ALA A 54 -7.39 -1.30 -2.92
N ALA A 55 -6.69 -2.42 -2.69
CA ALA A 55 -6.94 -3.66 -3.41
C ALA A 55 -8.32 -4.25 -3.12
N SER A 56 -8.78 -4.15 -1.87
CA SER A 56 -10.09 -4.64 -1.45
C SER A 56 -11.21 -3.83 -2.11
N THR A 57 -11.05 -2.52 -2.21
CA THR A 57 -11.95 -1.64 -2.98
C THR A 57 -11.94 -2.02 -4.46
N TYR A 58 -10.78 -2.25 -5.07
CA TYR A 58 -10.68 -2.64 -6.49
C TYR A 58 -11.42 -3.96 -6.79
N LEU A 59 -11.30 -4.97 -5.93
CA LEU A 59 -11.95 -6.27 -6.10
C LEU A 59 -13.39 -6.31 -5.55
N ASN A 60 -13.87 -5.22 -4.94
CA ASN A 60 -15.13 -5.17 -4.18
C ASN A 60 -15.29 -6.37 -3.22
N SER A 61 -14.21 -6.71 -2.53
CA SER A 61 -14.11 -7.90 -1.68
C SER A 61 -13.05 -7.69 -0.61
N TRP A 62 -13.32 -8.15 0.60
CA TRP A 62 -12.31 -8.21 1.67
C TRP A 62 -11.34 -9.39 1.47
N ARG A 63 -11.70 -10.39 0.66
CA ARG A 63 -10.84 -11.53 0.32
C ARG A 63 -9.99 -11.19 -0.89
N LEU A 64 -8.68 -11.15 -0.70
CA LEU A 64 -7.66 -10.93 -1.73
C LEU A 64 -7.00 -12.25 -2.17
N SER A 65 -7.78 -13.32 -2.32
CA SER A 65 -7.27 -14.63 -2.71
C SER A 65 -6.55 -14.57 -4.07
N GLY A 66 -5.35 -15.16 -4.16
CA GLY A 66 -4.53 -15.12 -5.38
C GLY A 66 -3.76 -13.81 -5.60
N ALA A 67 -3.91 -12.82 -4.72
CA ALA A 67 -3.07 -11.63 -4.74
C ALA A 67 -1.74 -11.85 -4.01
N SER A 68 -0.72 -11.08 -4.37
CA SER A 68 0.57 -11.00 -3.70
C SER A 68 0.83 -9.58 -3.22
N LEU A 69 1.26 -9.43 -1.97
CA LEU A 69 1.69 -8.16 -1.38
C LEU A 69 3.21 -8.06 -1.47
N TYR A 70 3.73 -6.92 -1.93
CA TYR A 70 5.15 -6.61 -2.06
C TYR A 70 5.52 -5.27 -1.48
#